data_AF-A0A834DP77-F1
#
_entry.id   AF-A0A834DP77-F1
#
_cell.length_a   1.000
_cell.length_b   1.000
_cell.length_c   1.000
_cell.angle_alpha   90.00
_cell.angle_beta   90.00
_cell.angle_gamma   90.00
#
_symmetry.space_group_name_H-M   'P 1'
#
loop_
_entity.id
_entity.type
_entity.pdbx_description
1 polymer ?
#
loop_
_entity_poly.entity_id
_entity_poly.type
_entity_poly.pdbx_seq_one_letter_code
_entity_poly.pdbx_strand_id
1 'polypeptide(L)'
;MADIPEGTLPDKQSTKQAIRLLEKMKTSASPFFLAVGYHKPHIPFRYPKEFQKLYPLENITLAPDPQVPAGLPPVAYNPWMDIRLREDIQDLNLSVPYGPIPVDFQRKIRQSYFASVSYLDTQVGHLLSALDDFHLANSTIVAFTSDHGQQVVDLVELVSLFPTLTGLAGLHVPPRCPIPSFHVELCREGQSLLKHFRFQDLEEDLTLHDNPHESIAYSQYPRPADYPQWNSDKPSLKDIKVMGYSIRTIDYRYTVWVGFNPHEFLANFSDVHAGELYFVDSDPFQDHNMYNDSQGGDLQSLIPWVVPTTKGV
;
A
#
# COMPACT_ATOMS: atom_id res chain seq x y z
N MET A 1 18.48 24.09 15.30
CA MET A 1 17.19 23.38 15.19
C MET A 1 16.43 24.11 14.12
N ALA A 2 15.93 23.44 13.08
CA ALA A 2 14.97 24.12 12.20
C ALA A 2 13.81 24.58 13.10
N ASP A 3 13.50 25.87 13.03
CA ASP A 3 12.34 26.45 13.70
C ASP A 3 11.12 25.61 13.31
N ILE A 4 10.30 25.18 14.27
CA ILE A 4 9.04 24.51 13.98
C ILE A 4 8.01 25.62 13.96
N PRO A 5 7.56 26.10 12.78
CA PRO A 5 6.57 27.17 12.73
C PRO A 5 5.35 26.76 13.55
N GLU A 6 4.80 27.70 14.31
CA GLU A 6 3.68 27.48 15.24
C GLU A 6 3.97 26.53 16.43
N GLY A 7 5.20 26.05 16.59
CA GLY A 7 5.60 25.20 17.72
C GLY A 7 4.92 23.83 17.77
N THR A 8 4.37 23.35 16.65
CA THR A 8 3.62 22.09 16.60
C THR A 8 3.83 21.29 15.31
N LEU A 9 3.31 20.06 15.27
CA LEU A 9 3.33 19.17 14.12
C LEU A 9 1.89 18.77 13.75
N PRO A 10 1.61 18.47 12.46
CA PRO A 10 0.25 18.18 11.99
C PRO A 10 -0.38 17.02 12.75
N ASP A 11 0.34 15.93 12.98
CA ASP A 11 -0.22 14.77 13.69
C ASP A 11 -0.58 15.10 15.16
N LYS A 12 0.20 15.95 15.84
CA LYS A 12 -0.16 16.47 17.18
C LYS A 12 -1.45 17.28 17.14
N GLN A 13 -1.64 18.10 16.10
CA GLN A 13 -2.84 18.89 15.91
C GLN A 13 -4.05 17.98 15.63
N SER A 14 -3.89 17.00 14.75
CA SER A 14 -4.92 15.99 14.43
C SER A 14 -5.35 15.20 15.68
N THR A 15 -4.40 14.66 16.46
CA THR A 15 -4.71 13.95 17.71
C THR A 15 -5.46 14.84 18.68
N LYS A 16 -4.97 16.07 18.92
CA LYS A 16 -5.62 17.01 19.84
C LYS A 16 -7.04 17.34 19.41
N GLN A 17 -7.27 17.50 18.10
CA GLN A 17 -8.61 17.79 17.58
C GLN A 17 -9.53 16.57 17.65
N ALA A 18 -9.03 15.37 17.34
CA ALA A 18 -9.77 14.12 17.46
C ALA A 18 -10.25 13.88 18.90
N ILE A 19 -9.36 14.07 19.89
CA ILE A 19 -9.70 13.94 21.31
C ILE A 19 -10.83 14.92 21.71
N ARG A 20 -10.77 16.18 21.28
CA ARG A 20 -11.85 17.16 21.52
C ARG A 20 -13.18 16.75 20.89
N LEU A 21 -13.14 16.14 19.71
CA LEU A 21 -14.34 15.62 19.06
C LEU A 21 -14.92 14.44 19.83
N LEU A 22 -14.08 13.50 20.31
CA LEU A 22 -14.53 12.39 21.16
C LEU A 22 -15.19 12.88 22.45
N GLU A 23 -14.57 13.88 23.11
CA GLU A 23 -15.14 14.51 24.31
C GLU A 23 -16.53 15.10 24.04
N LYS A 24 -16.70 15.78 22.90
CA LYS A 24 -18.00 16.32 22.49
C LYS A 24 -19.01 15.21 22.19
N MET A 25 -18.60 14.16 21.49
CA MET A 25 -19.49 13.05 21.09
C MET A 25 -19.95 12.22 22.28
N LYS A 26 -19.22 12.22 23.40
CA LYS A 26 -19.64 11.58 24.66
C LYS A 26 -21.01 12.04 25.14
N THR A 27 -21.40 13.28 24.86
CA THR A 27 -22.71 13.85 25.28
C THR A 27 -23.79 13.73 24.19
N SER A 28 -23.45 13.21 23.01
CA SER A 28 -24.37 13.01 21.90
C SER A 28 -25.18 11.73 22.08
N ALA A 29 -26.47 11.77 21.72
CA ALA A 29 -27.31 10.57 21.62
C ALA A 29 -27.06 9.76 20.34
N SER A 30 -26.46 10.38 19.30
CA SER A 30 -26.12 9.71 18.04
C SER A 30 -24.72 9.11 18.07
N PRO A 31 -24.51 7.92 17.45
CA PRO A 31 -23.17 7.35 17.29
C PRO A 31 -22.30 8.23 16.39
N PHE A 32 -20.99 8.01 16.43
CA PHE A 32 -20.03 8.75 15.60
C PHE A 32 -19.30 7.83 14.62
N PHE A 33 -18.89 8.43 13.50
CA PHE A 33 -17.86 7.91 12.62
C PHE A 33 -16.74 8.96 12.57
N LEU A 34 -15.57 8.63 13.08
CA LEU A 34 -14.43 9.55 13.15
C LEU A 34 -13.24 8.96 12.39
N ALA A 35 -12.93 9.54 11.23
CA ALA A 35 -11.73 9.22 10.47
C ALA A 35 -10.59 10.17 10.88
N VAL A 36 -9.50 9.60 11.40
CA VAL A 36 -8.28 10.35 11.76
C VAL A 36 -7.15 9.92 10.84
N GLY A 37 -6.84 10.74 9.84
CA GLY A 37 -5.73 10.51 8.91
C GLY A 37 -4.43 11.13 9.45
N TYR A 38 -3.47 10.29 9.82
CA TYR A 38 -2.13 10.74 10.18
C TYR A 38 -1.24 10.90 8.95
N HIS A 39 -0.30 11.85 9.01
CA HIS A 39 0.62 12.17 7.91
C HIS A 39 1.92 11.37 7.97
N LYS A 40 2.52 11.17 9.16
CA LYS A 40 3.74 10.36 9.25
C LYS A 40 3.38 8.88 9.07
N PRO A 41 4.25 8.05 8.44
CA PRO A 41 5.64 8.32 8.09
C PRO A 41 5.86 8.91 6.68
N HIS A 42 4.84 9.43 5.98
CA HIS A 42 5.05 10.04 4.66
C HIS A 42 6.13 11.13 4.71
N ILE A 43 6.95 11.25 3.65
CA ILE A 43 7.99 12.28 3.55
C ILE A 43 7.41 13.71 3.60
N PRO A 44 8.17 14.73 4.05
CA PRO A 44 9.47 14.62 4.72
C PRO A 44 9.34 14.06 6.14
N PHE A 45 10.41 13.41 6.61
CA PHE A 45 10.49 12.85 7.95
C PHE A 45 10.74 13.93 9.00
N ARG A 46 9.66 14.61 9.40
CA ARG A 46 9.67 15.65 10.44
C ARG A 46 8.97 15.13 11.69
N TYR A 47 9.76 14.86 12.73
CA TYR A 47 9.31 14.28 13.99
C TYR A 47 10.13 14.88 15.17
N PRO A 48 9.65 14.77 16.43
CA PRO A 48 10.42 15.22 17.60
C PRO A 48 11.73 14.44 17.77
N LYS A 49 12.85 15.14 18.00
CA LYS A 49 14.20 14.56 17.94
C LYS A 49 14.46 13.43 18.95
N GLU A 50 13.72 13.41 20.05
CA GLU A 50 13.77 12.36 21.05
C GLU A 50 13.51 10.96 20.47
N PHE A 51 12.64 10.84 19.45
CA PHE A 51 12.36 9.57 18.78
C PHE A 51 13.55 9.05 17.97
N GLN A 52 14.45 9.93 17.52
CA GLN A 52 15.67 9.51 16.82
C GLN A 52 16.58 8.67 17.72
N LYS A 53 16.58 8.94 19.04
CA LYS A 53 17.44 8.25 20.02
C LYS A 53 17.06 6.78 20.21
N LEU A 54 15.84 6.39 19.84
CA LEU A 54 15.38 4.99 19.89
C LEU A 54 16.11 4.10 18.87
N TYR A 55 16.70 4.72 17.84
CA TYR A 55 17.26 4.04 16.68
C TYR A 55 18.70 4.49 16.43
N PRO A 56 19.67 4.18 17.31
CA PRO A 56 21.07 4.53 17.09
C PRO A 56 21.56 3.95 15.76
N LEU A 57 22.29 4.76 14.96
CA LEU A 57 22.64 4.39 13.58
C LEU A 57 23.42 3.09 13.55
N GLU A 58 24.27 2.83 14.54
CA GLU A 58 25.10 1.63 14.71
C GLU A 58 24.26 0.34 14.64
N ASN A 59 23.01 0.39 15.11
CA ASN A 59 22.09 -0.74 15.13
C ASN A 59 21.18 -0.82 13.90
N ILE A 60 21.23 0.15 12.99
CA ILE A 60 20.45 0.15 11.76
C ILE A 60 21.25 -0.56 10.66
N THR A 61 20.70 -1.65 10.14
CA THR A 61 21.23 -2.37 8.96
C THR A 61 20.63 -1.81 7.66
N LEU A 62 21.22 -2.17 6.51
CA LEU A 62 20.59 -1.97 5.21
C LEU A 62 19.37 -2.91 5.03
N ALA A 63 18.66 -2.74 3.91
CA ALA A 63 17.76 -3.78 3.44
C ALA A 63 18.53 -5.08 3.14
N PRO A 64 17.90 -6.26 3.24
CA PRO A 64 18.54 -7.54 2.89
C PRO A 64 19.07 -7.59 1.44
N ASP A 65 18.39 -6.89 0.55
CA ASP A 65 18.44 -6.89 -0.90
C ASP A 65 18.63 -5.45 -1.45
N PRO A 66 19.74 -4.75 -1.12
CA PRO A 66 19.88 -3.32 -1.42
C PRO A 66 20.21 -3.03 -2.90
N GLN A 67 20.34 -4.04 -3.74
CA GLN A 67 20.72 -3.92 -5.15
C GLN A 67 19.49 -4.02 -6.05
N VAL A 68 19.55 -3.43 -7.24
CA VAL A 68 18.51 -3.64 -8.25
C VAL A 68 18.64 -5.09 -8.77
N PRO A 69 17.61 -5.94 -8.64
CA PRO A 69 17.68 -7.32 -9.11
C PRO A 69 17.92 -7.39 -10.62
N ALA A 70 18.80 -8.28 -11.07
CA ALA A 70 19.15 -8.40 -12.48
C ALA A 70 17.96 -8.81 -13.37
N GLY A 71 16.98 -9.54 -12.80
CA GLY A 71 15.76 -9.97 -13.47
C GLY A 71 14.60 -8.98 -13.43
N LEU A 72 14.76 -7.82 -12.76
CA LEU A 72 13.70 -6.80 -12.68
C LEU A 72 13.57 -6.08 -14.03
N PRO A 73 12.41 -6.16 -14.72
CA PRO A 73 12.24 -5.43 -15.97
C PRO A 73 12.23 -3.92 -15.71
N PRO A 74 12.86 -3.09 -16.56
CA PRO A 74 12.94 -1.64 -16.34
C PRO A 74 11.58 -0.94 -16.17
N VAL A 75 10.53 -1.45 -16.84
CA VAL A 75 9.17 -0.92 -16.73
C VAL A 75 8.59 -1.07 -15.32
N ALA A 76 9.03 -2.09 -14.56
CA ALA A 76 8.62 -2.28 -13.17
C ALA A 76 9.32 -1.33 -12.20
N TYR A 77 10.51 -0.82 -12.57
CA TYR A 77 11.30 0.03 -11.69
C TYR A 77 10.73 1.45 -11.55
N ASN A 78 10.73 1.96 -10.33
CA ASN A 78 10.29 3.30 -9.96
C ASN A 78 11.51 4.22 -9.68
N PRO A 79 11.68 5.37 -10.36
CA PRO A 79 12.87 6.22 -10.23
C PRO A 79 12.91 7.14 -8.98
N TRP A 80 11.85 7.15 -8.15
CA TRP A 80 11.78 7.86 -6.87
C TRP A 80 12.15 9.35 -6.97
N MET A 81 11.67 10.01 -8.02
CA MET A 81 11.96 11.41 -8.35
C MET A 81 11.50 12.38 -7.27
N ASP A 82 10.41 12.08 -6.55
CA ASP A 82 9.90 12.94 -5.48
C ASP A 82 10.98 13.16 -4.40
N ILE A 83 11.56 12.08 -3.84
CA ILE A 83 12.57 12.22 -2.77
C ILE A 83 13.82 13.00 -3.22
N ARG A 84 14.18 12.92 -4.51
CA ARG A 84 15.33 13.62 -5.10
C ARG A 84 15.19 15.14 -5.11
N LEU A 85 14.00 15.67 -4.84
CA LEU A 85 13.77 17.11 -4.78
C LEU A 85 14.15 17.73 -3.43
N ARG A 86 14.50 16.93 -2.42
CA ARG A 86 14.91 17.44 -1.11
C ARG A 86 16.39 17.85 -1.13
N GLU A 87 16.71 18.97 -0.50
CA GLU A 87 18.07 19.57 -0.49
C GLU A 87 19.15 18.55 -0.08
N ASP A 88 18.92 17.83 1.02
CA ASP A 88 19.86 16.82 1.54
C ASP A 88 20.04 15.61 0.62
N ILE A 89 19.10 15.35 -0.29
CA ILE A 89 19.22 14.32 -1.34
C ILE A 89 19.88 14.90 -2.60
N GLN A 90 19.56 16.14 -2.97
CA GLN A 90 20.16 16.82 -4.11
C GLN A 90 21.68 16.95 -3.95
N ASP A 91 22.12 17.26 -2.73
CA ASP A 91 23.53 17.38 -2.38
C ASP A 91 24.33 16.07 -2.56
N LEU A 92 23.65 14.92 -2.62
CA LEU A 92 24.29 13.62 -2.88
C LEU A 92 24.60 13.37 -4.36
N ASN A 93 24.06 14.20 -5.28
CA ASN A 93 24.25 14.11 -6.72
C ASN A 93 24.03 12.68 -7.27
N LEU A 94 22.90 12.07 -6.88
CA LEU A 94 22.59 10.68 -7.19
C LEU A 94 22.36 10.46 -8.67
N SER A 95 22.89 9.36 -9.21
CA SER A 95 22.59 8.95 -10.58
C SER A 95 21.09 8.66 -10.75
N VAL A 96 20.54 9.02 -11.91
CA VAL A 96 19.14 8.77 -12.29
C VAL A 96 19.13 7.72 -13.41
N PRO A 97 18.24 6.71 -13.39
CA PRO A 97 17.16 6.48 -12.42
C PRO A 97 17.53 5.55 -11.24
N TYR A 98 18.70 4.92 -11.26
CA TYR A 98 18.99 3.77 -10.38
C TYR A 98 19.75 4.09 -9.09
N GLY A 99 20.34 5.27 -8.94
CA GLY A 99 21.20 5.58 -7.79
C GLY A 99 22.55 4.83 -7.85
N PRO A 100 22.97 4.09 -6.81
CA PRO A 100 22.30 3.86 -5.53
C PRO A 100 22.44 5.07 -4.58
N ILE A 101 21.60 5.12 -3.54
CA ILE A 101 21.79 6.05 -2.42
C ILE A 101 23.01 5.57 -1.61
N PRO A 102 23.93 6.46 -1.16
CA PRO A 102 25.05 6.08 -0.31
C PRO A 102 24.60 5.33 0.95
N VAL A 103 25.36 4.30 1.35
CA VAL A 103 25.02 3.40 2.48
C VAL A 103 24.66 4.16 3.76
N ASP A 104 25.47 5.16 4.13
CA ASP A 104 25.22 5.96 5.32
C ASP A 104 23.90 6.74 5.24
N PHE A 105 23.54 7.20 4.04
CA PHE A 105 22.29 7.92 3.83
C PHE A 105 21.08 6.96 3.80
N GLN A 106 21.22 5.75 3.25
CA GLN A 106 20.19 4.71 3.36
C GLN A 106 19.85 4.39 4.82
N ARG A 107 20.86 4.26 5.68
CA ARG A 107 20.67 4.04 7.13
C ARG A 107 19.98 5.22 7.81
N LYS A 108 20.32 6.46 7.43
CA LYS A 108 19.65 7.68 7.93
C LYS A 108 18.18 7.77 7.52
N ILE A 109 17.85 7.37 6.29
CA ILE A 109 16.46 7.27 5.82
C ILE A 109 15.69 6.27 6.69
N ARG A 110 16.24 5.05 6.87
CA ARG A 110 15.61 3.99 7.68
C ARG A 110 15.43 4.43 9.14
N GLN A 111 16.46 5.03 9.75
CA GLN A 111 16.37 5.60 11.10
C GLN A 111 15.22 6.63 11.19
N SER A 112 15.13 7.53 10.23
CA SER A 112 14.12 8.60 10.24
C SER A 112 12.71 8.08 9.97
N TYR A 113 12.57 7.05 9.14
CA TYR A 113 11.31 6.34 8.94
C TYR A 113 10.86 5.66 10.25
N PHE A 114 11.72 4.87 10.89
CA PHE A 114 11.40 4.19 12.15
C PHE A 114 11.07 5.18 13.27
N ALA A 115 11.84 6.27 13.41
CA ALA A 115 11.53 7.33 14.36
C ALA A 115 10.19 8.01 14.08
N SER A 116 9.82 8.19 12.81
CA SER A 116 8.50 8.73 12.42
C SER A 116 7.37 7.76 12.76
N VAL A 117 7.60 6.44 12.64
CA VAL A 117 6.64 5.40 13.05
C VAL A 117 6.45 5.39 14.56
N SER A 118 7.52 5.43 15.38
CA SER A 118 7.36 5.53 16.84
C SER A 118 6.68 6.83 17.27
N TYR A 119 6.95 7.93 16.57
CA TYR A 119 6.25 9.17 16.81
C TYR A 119 4.74 9.03 16.51
N LEU A 120 4.38 8.45 15.37
CA LEU A 120 3.00 8.13 15.02
C LEU A 120 2.34 7.26 16.09
N ASP A 121 3.03 6.22 16.54
CA ASP A 121 2.56 5.29 17.58
C ASP A 121 2.17 6.05 18.87
N THR A 122 2.97 7.02 19.31
CA THR A 122 2.57 7.85 20.47
C THR A 122 1.31 8.69 20.23
N GLN A 123 1.10 9.17 18.99
CA GLN A 123 -0.11 9.94 18.65
C GLN A 123 -1.35 9.04 18.64
N VAL A 124 -1.21 7.81 18.14
CA VAL A 124 -2.24 6.77 18.23
C VAL A 124 -2.52 6.42 19.69
N GLY A 125 -1.48 6.19 20.50
CA GLY A 125 -1.59 5.90 21.92
C GLY A 125 -2.35 6.99 22.69
N HIS A 126 -2.08 8.26 22.44
CA HIS A 126 -2.84 9.37 23.04
C HIS A 126 -4.33 9.35 22.65
N LEU A 127 -4.65 9.04 21.39
CA LEU A 127 -6.03 8.97 20.92
C LEU A 127 -6.78 7.79 21.55
N LEU A 128 -6.15 6.61 21.61
CA LEU A 128 -6.73 5.42 22.22
C LEU A 128 -6.89 5.58 23.74
N SER A 129 -5.89 6.15 24.42
CA SER A 129 -5.99 6.47 25.85
C SER A 129 -7.16 7.41 26.14
N ALA A 130 -7.40 8.41 25.30
CA ALA A 130 -8.57 9.28 25.46
C ALA A 130 -9.89 8.53 25.25
N LEU A 131 -9.94 7.55 24.35
CA LEU A 131 -11.10 6.70 24.14
C LEU A 131 -11.43 5.89 25.41
N ASP A 132 -10.40 5.36 26.08
CA ASP A 132 -10.51 4.66 27.36
C ASP A 132 -10.96 5.60 28.50
N ASP A 133 -10.29 6.75 28.63
CA ASP A 133 -10.59 7.77 29.66
C ASP A 133 -12.02 8.31 29.53
N PHE A 134 -12.55 8.38 28.31
CA PHE A 134 -13.93 8.77 28.04
C PHE A 134 -14.94 7.62 28.17
N HIS A 135 -14.48 6.40 28.45
CA HIS A 135 -15.28 5.18 28.54
C HIS A 135 -16.02 4.83 27.23
N LEU A 136 -15.40 5.13 26.09
CA LEU A 136 -15.94 4.85 24.76
C LEU A 136 -15.41 3.53 24.17
N ALA A 137 -14.38 2.93 24.76
CA ALA A 137 -13.70 1.75 24.22
C ALA A 137 -14.59 0.51 24.07
N ASN A 138 -15.56 0.31 24.97
CA ASN A 138 -16.49 -0.82 24.92
C ASN A 138 -17.60 -0.69 23.86
N SER A 139 -17.71 0.47 23.21
CA SER A 139 -18.79 0.82 22.29
C SER A 139 -18.27 1.42 20.98
N THR A 140 -16.95 1.37 20.75
CA THR A 140 -16.29 1.93 19.58
C THR A 140 -15.51 0.86 18.85
N ILE A 141 -15.79 0.69 17.55
CA ILE A 141 -14.96 -0.12 16.67
C ILE A 141 -13.76 0.73 16.23
N VAL A 142 -12.55 0.20 16.37
CA VAL A 142 -11.31 0.84 15.92
C VAL A 142 -10.79 0.08 14.70
N ALA A 143 -10.73 0.74 13.55
CA ALA A 143 -10.08 0.24 12.35
C ALA A 143 -8.79 1.04 12.09
N PHE A 144 -7.65 0.37 12.12
CA PHE A 144 -6.34 0.97 11.87
C PHE A 144 -5.75 0.40 10.57
N THR A 145 -5.37 1.27 9.65
CA THR A 145 -4.86 0.89 8.32
C THR A 145 -3.99 2.01 7.76
N SER A 146 -3.30 1.73 6.66
CA SER A 146 -2.60 2.70 5.82
C SER A 146 -3.20 2.71 4.41
N ASP A 147 -3.06 3.82 3.70
CA ASP A 147 -3.42 3.98 2.28
C ASP A 147 -2.54 3.10 1.37
N HIS A 148 -1.25 3.00 1.66
CA HIS A 148 -0.31 2.08 1.02
C HIS A 148 0.97 1.89 1.86
N GLY A 149 1.58 0.72 1.77
CA GLY A 149 2.89 0.47 2.38
C GLY A 149 4.06 1.03 1.55
N GLN A 150 5.22 1.14 2.20
CA GLN A 150 6.51 1.17 1.48
C GLN A 150 6.90 -0.26 1.06
N GLN A 151 6.53 -1.26 1.88
CA GLN A 151 6.60 -2.70 1.66
C GLN A 151 5.41 -3.32 2.42
N VAL A 152 4.83 -4.39 1.90
CA VAL A 152 3.63 -5.03 2.48
C VAL A 152 3.87 -6.53 2.61
N VAL A 153 3.59 -7.09 3.78
CA VAL A 153 3.75 -8.53 4.07
C VAL A 153 2.41 -9.29 4.05
N ASP A 154 1.29 -8.59 4.25
CA ASP A 154 -0.06 -9.18 4.30
C ASP A 154 -0.98 -8.64 3.20
N LEU A 155 -1.92 -9.47 2.75
CA LEU A 155 -2.80 -9.15 1.62
C LEU A 155 -4.03 -8.40 2.09
N VAL A 156 -4.17 -7.15 1.64
CA VAL A 156 -5.36 -6.33 1.83
C VAL A 156 -5.70 -5.64 0.52
N GLU A 157 -6.95 -5.78 0.07
CA GLU A 157 -7.47 -4.99 -1.05
C GLU A 157 -8.06 -3.67 -0.55
N LEU A 158 -7.43 -2.55 -0.90
CA LEU A 158 -7.86 -1.22 -0.46
C LEU A 158 -9.30 -0.90 -0.91
N VAL A 159 -9.70 -1.36 -2.10
CA VAL A 159 -11.06 -1.18 -2.64
C VAL A 159 -12.14 -1.85 -1.78
N SER A 160 -11.76 -2.82 -0.96
CA SER A 160 -12.65 -3.54 -0.05
C SER A 160 -12.79 -2.83 1.30
N LEU A 161 -11.92 -1.87 1.64
CA LEU A 161 -12.01 -1.11 2.90
C LEU A 161 -13.25 -0.21 2.96
N PHE A 162 -13.52 0.56 1.91
CA PHE A 162 -14.67 1.46 1.88
C PHE A 162 -16.00 0.74 2.18
N PRO A 163 -16.41 -0.31 1.43
CA PRO A 163 -17.66 -1.02 1.72
C PRO A 163 -17.63 -1.80 3.05
N THR A 164 -16.46 -2.09 3.60
CA THR A 164 -16.32 -2.69 4.95
C THR A 164 -16.62 -1.65 6.02
N LEU A 165 -16.00 -0.47 5.95
CA LEU A 165 -16.19 0.62 6.90
C LEU A 165 -17.61 1.18 6.85
N THR A 166 -18.20 1.35 5.66
CA THR A 166 -19.61 1.76 5.51
C THR A 166 -20.53 0.78 6.23
N GLY A 167 -20.31 -0.52 6.03
CA GLY A 167 -21.10 -1.57 6.66
C GLY A 167 -20.91 -1.64 8.20
N LEU A 168 -19.68 -1.50 8.70
CA LEU A 168 -19.38 -1.46 10.14
C LEU A 168 -20.01 -0.23 10.82
N ALA A 169 -20.10 0.89 10.09
CA ALA A 169 -20.76 2.11 10.55
C ALA A 169 -22.31 2.04 10.51
N GLY A 170 -22.89 0.91 10.08
CA GLY A 170 -24.34 0.76 9.92
C GLY A 170 -24.93 1.59 8.78
N LEU A 171 -24.09 2.07 7.85
CA LEU A 171 -24.50 2.85 6.69
C LEU A 171 -24.83 1.94 5.50
N HIS A 172 -25.65 2.44 4.56
CA HIS A 172 -25.96 1.71 3.34
C HIS A 172 -24.72 1.60 2.44
N VAL A 173 -24.28 0.37 2.17
CA VAL A 173 -23.14 0.09 1.28
C VAL A 173 -23.55 0.36 -0.17
N PRO A 174 -22.83 1.21 -0.93
CA PRO A 174 -23.15 1.50 -2.31
C PRO A 174 -23.21 0.25 -3.22
N PRO A 175 -23.99 0.29 -4.32
CA PRO A 175 -24.05 -0.80 -5.29
C PRO A 175 -22.72 -0.97 -6.03
N ARG A 176 -22.52 -2.14 -6.66
CA ARG A 176 -21.35 -2.36 -7.51
C ARG A 176 -21.33 -1.40 -8.70
N CYS A 177 -20.14 -0.92 -9.06
CA CYS A 177 -19.95 -0.09 -10.23
C CYS A 177 -20.33 -0.85 -11.52
N PRO A 178 -21.17 -0.28 -12.40
CA PRO A 178 -21.37 -0.81 -13.73
C PRO A 178 -20.11 -0.58 -14.58
N ILE A 179 -19.94 -1.36 -15.65
CA ILE A 179 -18.86 -1.16 -16.61
C ILE A 179 -19.48 -0.56 -17.89
N PRO A 180 -19.16 0.69 -18.28
CA PRO A 180 -18.25 1.66 -17.63
C PRO A 180 -18.92 2.50 -16.52
N SER A 181 -18.12 3.01 -15.57
CA SER A 181 -18.59 3.76 -14.38
C SER A 181 -18.24 5.26 -14.38
N PHE A 182 -17.70 5.83 -15.47
CA PHE A 182 -17.17 7.22 -15.50
C PHE A 182 -18.14 8.32 -15.07
N HIS A 183 -19.45 8.10 -15.18
CA HIS A 183 -20.49 9.05 -14.81
C HIS A 183 -21.33 8.59 -13.61
N VAL A 184 -20.85 7.59 -12.87
CA VAL A 184 -21.50 7.09 -11.67
C VAL A 184 -20.88 7.78 -10.46
N GLU A 185 -21.67 8.62 -9.80
CA GLU A 185 -21.21 9.44 -8.67
C GLU A 185 -20.83 8.60 -7.45
N LEU A 186 -21.57 7.52 -7.18
CA LEU A 186 -21.33 6.65 -6.01
C LEU A 186 -21.59 5.17 -6.34
N CYS A 187 -20.53 4.39 -6.36
CA CYS A 187 -20.55 2.93 -6.47
C CYS A 187 -19.30 2.33 -5.82
N ARG A 188 -19.21 0.99 -5.74
CA ARG A 188 -18.04 0.27 -5.22
C ARG A 188 -17.53 -0.79 -6.19
N GLU A 189 -16.24 -1.10 -6.12
CA GLU A 189 -15.66 -2.25 -6.83
C GLU A 189 -15.36 -3.41 -5.87
N GLY A 190 -14.81 -3.11 -4.68
CA GLY A 190 -14.48 -4.12 -3.67
C GLY A 190 -15.68 -4.76 -2.99
N GLN A 191 -15.44 -5.92 -2.36
CA GLN A 191 -16.44 -6.60 -1.53
C GLN A 191 -16.29 -6.17 -0.07
N SER A 192 -17.40 -6.07 0.65
CA SER A 192 -17.33 -5.82 2.09
C SER A 192 -16.74 -7.06 2.78
N LEU A 193 -15.69 -6.86 3.58
CA LEU A 193 -15.06 -7.88 4.41
C LEU A 193 -15.79 -8.06 5.74
N LEU A 194 -16.95 -7.43 5.93
CA LEU A 194 -17.78 -7.54 7.15
C LEU A 194 -17.98 -8.95 7.67
N LYS A 195 -18.07 -9.95 6.77
CA LYS A 195 -18.21 -11.37 7.13
C LYS A 195 -17.08 -11.86 8.02
N HIS A 196 -15.88 -11.29 7.90
CA HIS A 196 -14.72 -11.62 8.72
C HIS A 196 -14.72 -10.92 10.09
N PHE A 197 -15.60 -9.94 10.31
CA PHE A 197 -15.71 -9.17 11.57
C PHE A 197 -16.92 -9.57 12.42
N ARG A 198 -17.79 -10.48 11.94
CA ARG A 198 -18.92 -10.98 12.73
C ARG A 198 -18.42 -12.03 13.72
N PHE A 199 -18.08 -11.58 14.93
CA PHE A 199 -17.70 -12.39 16.09
C PHE A 199 -18.90 -13.12 16.75
N GLN A 200 -19.85 -13.65 15.96
CA GLN A 200 -20.92 -14.49 16.51
C GLN A 200 -20.57 -15.97 16.29
N ASP A 201 -20.27 -16.62 17.40
CA ASP A 201 -20.26 -18.06 17.65
C ASP A 201 -19.10 -18.88 17.05
N LEU A 202 -17.96 -18.83 17.74
CA LEU A 202 -16.92 -19.88 17.71
C LEU A 202 -17.36 -21.12 18.52
N GLU A 203 -18.60 -21.57 18.33
CA GLU A 203 -19.00 -22.93 18.71
C GLU A 203 -19.35 -23.67 17.41
N GLU A 204 -18.46 -24.60 17.06
CA GLU A 204 -18.71 -25.72 16.14
C GLU A 204 -19.36 -25.37 14.79
N ASP A 205 -18.59 -24.79 13.87
CA ASP A 205 -18.82 -25.04 12.45
C ASP A 205 -17.72 -25.94 11.89
N LEU A 206 -17.94 -27.26 12.05
CA LEU A 206 -17.14 -28.34 11.47
C LEU A 206 -17.26 -28.42 9.93
N THR A 207 -17.80 -27.39 9.28
CA THR A 207 -17.81 -27.22 7.81
C THR A 207 -16.76 -26.24 7.29
N LEU A 208 -15.87 -25.72 8.16
CA LEU A 208 -14.71 -24.87 7.81
C LEU A 208 -13.63 -25.56 6.94
N HIS A 209 -13.96 -26.68 6.28
CA HIS A 209 -13.07 -27.40 5.38
C HIS A 209 -13.33 -27.16 3.89
N ASP A 210 -14.33 -26.38 3.49
CA ASP A 210 -14.59 -26.12 2.07
C ASP A 210 -14.12 -24.72 1.62
N ASN A 211 -12.92 -24.75 1.03
CA ASN A 211 -12.20 -23.73 0.27
C ASN A 211 -11.79 -22.44 1.01
N PRO A 212 -10.56 -22.40 1.56
CA PRO A 212 -9.86 -21.12 1.67
C PRO A 212 -9.67 -20.65 0.22
N HIS A 213 -10.63 -19.89 -0.32
CA HIS A 213 -10.36 -19.05 -1.47
C HIS A 213 -9.03 -18.36 -1.16
N GLU A 214 -7.99 -18.70 -1.91
CA GLU A 214 -6.71 -18.01 -1.86
C GLU A 214 -7.04 -16.53 -1.73
N SER A 215 -6.53 -15.87 -0.70
CA SER A 215 -6.71 -14.44 -0.57
C SER A 215 -5.89 -13.82 -1.69
N ILE A 216 -6.52 -13.66 -2.86
CA ILE A 216 -5.89 -13.06 -4.02
C ILE A 216 -6.07 -11.54 -3.87
N ALA A 217 -4.96 -10.80 -3.99
CA ALA A 217 -5.00 -9.36 -4.10
C ALA A 217 -4.63 -8.93 -5.53
N TYR A 218 -5.44 -8.03 -6.09
CA TYR A 218 -5.15 -7.40 -7.38
C TYR A 218 -4.59 -5.99 -7.20
N SER A 219 -3.63 -5.62 -8.04
CA SER A 219 -3.14 -4.25 -8.12
C SER A 219 -2.83 -3.85 -9.55
N GLN A 220 -2.98 -2.57 -9.85
CA GLN A 220 -2.59 -1.99 -11.14
C GLN A 220 -1.60 -0.83 -10.92
N TYR A 221 -0.63 -0.69 -11.81
CA TYR A 221 0.34 0.40 -11.75
C TYR A 221 0.61 0.98 -13.14
N PRO A 222 0.39 2.29 -13.37
CA PRO A 222 0.59 2.91 -14.68
C PRO A 222 2.04 3.30 -14.94
N ARG A 223 2.48 3.18 -16.19
CA ARG A 223 3.79 3.65 -16.67
C ARG A 223 3.65 4.45 -17.97
N PRO A 224 4.46 5.50 -18.13
CA PRO A 224 4.47 6.29 -19.36
C PRO A 224 5.28 5.64 -20.50
N ALA A 225 6.13 4.66 -20.18
CA ALA A 225 7.00 3.93 -21.11
C ALA A 225 7.62 2.69 -20.46
N ASP A 226 8.34 1.90 -21.25
CA ASP A 226 9.03 0.66 -20.84
C ASP A 226 10.27 0.88 -19.98
N TYR A 227 10.79 2.11 -19.95
CA TYR A 227 11.96 2.48 -19.18
C TYR A 227 11.62 3.64 -18.25
N PRO A 228 12.27 3.72 -17.06
CA PRO A 228 12.04 4.81 -16.12
C PRO A 228 12.32 6.19 -16.73
N GLN A 229 11.38 7.12 -16.53
CA GLN A 229 11.44 8.52 -16.93
C GLN A 229 11.07 9.41 -15.75
N TRP A 230 11.25 10.73 -15.90
CA TRP A 230 10.99 11.71 -14.85
C TRP A 230 9.55 11.68 -14.30
N ASN A 231 8.57 11.26 -15.10
CA ASN A 231 7.16 11.14 -14.71
C ASN A 231 6.72 9.69 -14.44
N SER A 232 7.64 8.72 -14.39
CA SER A 232 7.29 7.30 -14.17
C SER A 232 6.71 7.00 -12.79
N ASP A 233 6.96 7.84 -11.78
CA ASP A 233 6.41 7.67 -10.44
C ASP A 233 4.90 7.94 -10.39
N LYS A 234 4.46 8.98 -11.12
CA LYS A 234 3.08 9.48 -11.10
C LYS A 234 2.74 10.06 -12.48
N PRO A 235 2.61 9.21 -13.51
CA PRO A 235 2.28 9.69 -14.85
C PRO A 235 0.88 10.31 -14.85
N SER A 236 0.69 11.40 -15.61
CA SER A 236 -0.65 11.93 -15.86
C SER A 236 -1.43 10.93 -16.73
N LEU A 237 -2.76 10.86 -16.59
CA LEU A 237 -3.60 9.92 -17.34
C LEU A 237 -3.27 9.86 -18.85
N LYS A 238 -3.16 11.02 -19.49
CA LYS A 238 -2.85 11.16 -20.93
C LYS A 238 -1.46 10.61 -21.33
N ASP A 239 -0.54 10.48 -20.38
CA ASP A 239 0.83 10.04 -20.62
C ASP A 239 1.00 8.53 -20.38
N ILE A 240 -0.01 7.84 -19.84
CA ILE A 240 0.03 6.40 -19.57
C ILE A 240 0.02 5.65 -20.89
N LYS A 241 0.98 4.74 -21.06
CA LYS A 241 1.09 3.86 -22.25
C LYS A 241 1.16 2.39 -21.90
N VAL A 242 1.60 2.07 -20.68
CA VAL A 242 1.73 0.70 -20.18
C VAL A 242 1.05 0.63 -18.83
N MET A 243 0.37 -0.47 -18.55
CA MET A 243 -0.23 -0.77 -17.25
C MET A 243 0.29 -2.11 -16.75
N GLY A 244 0.87 -2.13 -15.55
CA GLY A 244 1.23 -3.35 -14.86
C GLY A 244 0.02 -3.88 -14.11
N TYR A 245 -0.47 -5.07 -14.45
CA TYR A 245 -1.50 -5.78 -13.68
C TYR A 245 -0.83 -6.89 -12.89
N SER A 246 -1.03 -6.89 -11.57
CA SER A 246 -0.43 -7.86 -10.65
C SER A 246 -1.49 -8.64 -9.91
N ILE A 247 -1.25 -9.94 -9.79
CA ILE A 247 -1.98 -10.90 -8.96
C ILE A 247 -1.02 -11.35 -7.87
N ARG A 248 -1.48 -11.29 -6.62
CA ARG A 248 -0.73 -11.76 -5.47
C ARG A 248 -1.56 -12.78 -4.71
N THR A 249 -1.04 -14.00 -4.59
CA THR A 249 -1.60 -15.07 -3.76
C THR A 249 -0.70 -15.30 -2.55
N ILE A 250 -1.01 -16.30 -1.73
CA ILE A 250 -0.12 -16.73 -0.64
C ILE A 250 1.17 -17.37 -1.17
N ASP A 251 1.14 -17.94 -2.38
CA ASP A 251 2.24 -18.70 -2.96
C ASP A 251 3.12 -17.86 -3.89
N TYR A 252 2.56 -16.88 -4.61
CA TYR A 252 3.32 -16.12 -5.60
C TYR A 252 2.80 -14.70 -5.84
N ARG A 253 3.65 -13.88 -6.49
CA ARG A 253 3.28 -12.64 -7.15
C ARG A 253 3.52 -12.81 -8.65
N TYR A 254 2.50 -12.55 -9.45
CA TYR A 254 2.58 -12.56 -10.90
C TYR A 254 2.17 -11.19 -11.45
N THR A 255 3.00 -10.57 -12.28
CA THR A 255 2.72 -9.27 -12.90
C THR A 255 2.94 -9.34 -14.40
N VAL A 256 2.04 -8.74 -15.17
CA VAL A 256 2.24 -8.49 -16.61
C VAL A 256 2.09 -7.01 -16.91
N TRP A 257 3.05 -6.48 -17.65
CA TRP A 257 3.09 -5.10 -18.12
C TRP A 257 2.60 -5.08 -19.56
N VAL A 258 1.43 -4.49 -19.78
CA VAL A 258 0.73 -4.55 -21.07
C VAL A 258 0.44 -3.17 -21.62
N GLY A 259 0.34 -3.05 -22.94
CA GLY A 259 -0.07 -1.82 -23.61
C GLY A 259 -1.42 -1.32 -23.07
N PHE A 260 -1.54 -0.02 -22.82
CA PHE A 260 -2.73 0.61 -22.26
C PHE A 260 -3.12 1.86 -23.06
N ASN A 261 -4.39 1.92 -23.48
CA ASN A 261 -4.95 3.09 -24.14
C ASN A 261 -5.67 3.98 -23.09
N PRO A 262 -5.14 5.17 -22.74
CA PRO A 262 -5.74 6.03 -21.73
C PRO A 262 -6.99 6.79 -22.21
N HIS A 263 -7.27 6.79 -23.52
CA HIS A 263 -8.48 7.40 -24.06
C HIS A 263 -9.68 6.44 -23.99
N GLU A 264 -9.43 5.16 -24.21
CA GLU A 264 -10.47 4.11 -24.19
C GLU A 264 -10.50 3.34 -22.87
N PHE A 265 -9.48 3.52 -22.02
CA PHE A 265 -9.26 2.77 -20.79
C PHE A 265 -9.18 1.25 -21.03
N LEU A 266 -8.55 0.86 -22.14
CA LEU A 266 -8.41 -0.52 -22.56
C LEU A 266 -6.96 -0.99 -22.43
N ALA A 267 -6.78 -2.12 -21.75
CA ALA A 267 -5.53 -2.86 -21.71
C ALA A 267 -5.48 -3.89 -22.85
N ASN A 268 -4.35 -3.97 -23.54
CA ASN A 268 -4.12 -4.93 -24.61
C ASN A 268 -3.23 -6.08 -24.12
N PHE A 269 -3.85 -7.16 -23.63
CA PHE A 269 -3.13 -8.33 -23.10
C PHE A 269 -2.36 -9.14 -24.16
N SER A 270 -2.51 -8.81 -25.45
CA SER A 270 -1.68 -9.37 -26.53
C SER A 270 -0.38 -8.58 -26.74
N ASP A 271 -0.29 -7.36 -26.18
CA ASP A 271 0.86 -6.46 -26.27
C ASP A 271 1.59 -6.45 -24.92
N VAL A 272 2.38 -7.51 -24.67
CA VAL A 272 3.11 -7.71 -23.41
C VAL A 272 4.51 -7.12 -23.52
N HIS A 273 4.82 -6.14 -22.68
CA HIS A 273 6.10 -5.43 -22.64
C HIS A 273 7.10 -6.14 -21.71
N ALA A 274 6.62 -6.69 -20.60
CA ALA A 274 7.40 -7.46 -19.65
C ALA A 274 6.50 -8.30 -18.73
N GLY A 275 7.10 -9.25 -18.02
CA GLY A 275 6.43 -10.00 -16.97
C GLY A 275 7.33 -10.30 -15.78
N GLU A 276 6.69 -10.57 -14.65
CA GLU A 276 7.34 -10.87 -13.38
C GLU A 276 6.64 -12.03 -12.70
N LEU A 277 7.41 -12.96 -12.13
CA LEU A 277 6.91 -14.07 -11.32
C LEU A 277 7.87 -14.34 -10.16
N TYR A 278 7.37 -14.22 -8.93
CA TYR A 278 8.14 -14.45 -7.71
C TYR A 278 7.37 -15.40 -6.78
N PHE A 279 8.03 -16.42 -6.23
CA PHE A 279 7.45 -17.40 -5.31
C PHE A 279 7.77 -17.05 -3.87
N VAL A 280 6.78 -17.09 -2.98
CA VAL A 280 6.92 -16.67 -1.58
C VAL A 280 7.86 -17.57 -0.80
N ASP A 281 7.70 -18.89 -0.95
CA ASP A 281 8.44 -19.86 -0.14
C ASP A 281 9.94 -19.85 -0.48
N SER A 282 10.28 -19.76 -1.76
CA SER A 282 11.67 -19.83 -2.22
C SER A 282 12.33 -18.46 -2.39
N ASP A 283 11.56 -17.41 -2.63
CA ASP A 283 12.04 -16.05 -2.93
C ASP A 283 11.19 -14.98 -2.19
N PRO A 284 11.20 -14.99 -0.84
CA PRO A 284 10.35 -14.10 -0.04
C PRO A 284 10.69 -12.60 -0.22
N PHE A 285 11.91 -12.28 -0.67
CA PHE A 285 12.35 -10.93 -0.99
C PHE A 285 12.08 -10.53 -2.46
N GLN A 286 11.66 -11.47 -3.30
CA GLN A 286 11.30 -11.22 -4.71
C GLN A 286 12.50 -10.74 -5.55
N ASP A 287 13.68 -11.32 -5.30
CA ASP A 287 14.94 -10.99 -5.96
C ASP A 287 15.16 -11.76 -7.28
N HIS A 288 14.40 -12.83 -7.51
CA HIS A 288 14.63 -13.78 -8.60
C HIS A 288 13.37 -13.91 -9.47
N ASN A 289 13.30 -13.09 -10.52
CA ASN A 289 12.19 -13.13 -11.46
C ASN A 289 12.21 -14.42 -12.31
N MET A 290 11.21 -15.27 -12.13
CA MET A 290 11.06 -16.56 -12.82
C MET A 290 10.16 -16.50 -14.07
N TYR A 291 9.74 -15.31 -14.51
CA TYR A 291 8.76 -15.16 -15.59
C TYR A 291 9.20 -15.81 -16.91
N ASN A 292 10.45 -15.60 -17.33
CA ASN A 292 10.95 -16.15 -18.61
C ASN A 292 11.13 -17.66 -18.57
N ASP A 293 11.55 -18.20 -17.42
CA ASP A 293 11.71 -19.65 -17.23
C ASP A 293 10.35 -20.37 -17.21
N SER A 294 9.30 -19.67 -16.79
CA SER A 294 7.92 -20.20 -16.78
C SER A 294 7.32 -20.43 -18.17
N GLN A 295 7.86 -19.81 -19.23
CA GLN A 295 7.36 -19.98 -20.60
C GLN A 295 7.91 -21.26 -21.29
N GLY A 296 8.93 -21.91 -20.72
CA GLY A 296 9.69 -23.01 -21.34
C GLY A 296 9.41 -24.43 -20.83
N GLY A 297 8.67 -24.62 -19.72
CA GLY A 297 8.37 -25.97 -19.19
C GLY A 297 7.72 -26.00 -17.80
N ASP A 298 6.95 -27.06 -17.54
CA ASP A 298 6.26 -27.53 -16.31
C ASP A 298 5.45 -26.57 -15.42
N LEU A 299 5.63 -25.26 -15.50
CA LEU A 299 4.88 -24.27 -14.71
C LEU A 299 3.42 -24.10 -15.17
N GLN A 300 3.07 -24.53 -16.38
CA GLN A 300 1.66 -24.66 -16.81
C GLN A 300 0.85 -25.62 -15.92
N SER A 301 1.51 -26.56 -15.23
CA SER A 301 0.85 -27.45 -14.27
C SER A 301 0.61 -26.81 -12.91
N LEU A 302 1.42 -25.78 -12.54
CA LEU A 302 1.34 -25.07 -11.27
C LEU A 302 0.41 -23.86 -11.34
N ILE A 303 0.28 -23.22 -12.51
CA ILE A 303 -0.64 -22.08 -12.70
C ILE A 303 -1.42 -22.22 -14.01
N PRO A 304 -2.51 -23.02 -14.03
CA PRO A 304 -3.25 -23.37 -15.24
C PRO A 304 -3.85 -22.18 -16.03
N TRP A 305 -3.91 -20.99 -15.41
CA TRP A 305 -4.62 -19.82 -15.90
C TRP A 305 -3.73 -18.69 -16.42
N VAL A 306 -2.40 -18.81 -16.31
CA VAL A 306 -1.47 -17.67 -16.46
C VAL A 306 -1.08 -17.36 -17.92
N VAL A 307 -1.30 -18.27 -18.86
CA VAL A 307 -1.00 -18.04 -20.27
C VAL A 307 -2.31 -17.82 -21.05
N PRO A 308 -2.52 -16.67 -21.71
CA PRO A 308 -3.57 -16.56 -22.72
C PRO A 308 -3.23 -17.53 -23.83
N THR A 309 -3.95 -18.64 -23.95
CA THR A 309 -3.81 -19.53 -25.10
C THR A 309 -4.24 -18.77 -26.34
N THR A 310 -3.28 -18.32 -27.14
CA THR A 310 -3.48 -17.95 -28.55
C THR A 310 -3.80 -19.22 -29.32
N LYS A 311 -5.03 -19.73 -29.18
CA LYS A 311 -5.61 -20.65 -30.16
C LYS A 311 -6.79 -19.93 -30.78
N GLY A 312 -6.55 -19.44 -31.98
CA GLY A 312 -7.52 -18.73 -32.80
C GLY A 312 -8.77 -19.55 -33.04
N VAL A 313 -9.87 -18.82 -33.18
CA VAL A 313 -11.10 -19.25 -33.86
C VAL A 313 -11.08 -18.65 -35.25
#